data_AF-A0A937M4E3-F1
#
_entry.id   AF-A0A937M4E3-F1
#
_cell.length_a   1.000
_cell.length_b   1.000
_cell.length_c   1.000
_cell.angle_alpha   90.00
_cell.angle_beta   90.00
_cell.angle_gamma   90.00
#
_symmetry.space_group_name_H-M   'P 1'
#
loop_
_entity.id
_entity.type
_entity.pdbx_description
1 polymer ?
#
loop_
_entity_poly.entity_id
_entity_poly.type
_entity_poly.pdbx_seq_one_letter_code
_entity_poly.pdbx_strand_id
1 'polypeptide(L)'
;MSLHKSRYTLKILILFVSFLSSQNAAAHGGVAFEDDLCVINIDFLQAHFTVFQPETRESDEFCEDIPDVARSVFVMEYLHSLLPEMAIDFRIIRDINEVGRYATLDDVLAIDDLE
;
A
#
# COMPACT_ATOMS: atom_id res chain seq x y z
N MET A 1 25.51 -56.08 15.31
CA MET A 1 25.54 -55.41 13.99
C MET A 1 24.16 -55.10 13.36
N SER A 2 23.05 -55.62 13.89
CA SER A 2 21.70 -55.41 13.30
C SER A 2 21.02 -54.08 13.73
N LEU A 3 21.23 -53.62 14.96
CA LEU A 3 20.59 -52.39 15.48
C LEU A 3 21.05 -51.09 14.79
N HIS A 4 22.32 -50.99 14.38
CA HIS A 4 22.82 -49.79 13.68
C HIS A 4 22.25 -49.67 12.26
N LYS A 5 22.10 -50.81 11.55
CA LYS A 5 21.48 -50.86 10.23
C LYS A 5 20.02 -50.41 10.27
N SER A 6 19.26 -50.87 11.28
CA SER A 6 17.86 -50.49 11.50
C SER A 6 17.67 -48.99 11.81
N ARG A 7 18.58 -48.39 12.60
CA ARG A 7 18.56 -46.94 12.89
C ARG A 7 18.93 -46.08 11.67
N TYR A 8 19.83 -46.55 10.80
CA TYR A 8 20.16 -45.87 9.56
C TYR A 8 19.02 -45.93 8.53
N THR A 9 18.36 -47.08 8.38
CA THR A 9 17.19 -47.19 7.50
C THR A 9 16.01 -46.35 7.98
N LEU A 10 15.78 -46.26 9.30
CA LEU A 10 14.74 -45.39 9.86
C LEU A 10 15.02 -43.90 9.58
N LYS A 11 16.28 -43.46 9.72
CA LYS A 11 16.68 -42.09 9.41
C LYS A 11 16.53 -41.75 7.93
N ILE A 12 16.90 -42.68 7.04
CA ILE A 12 16.73 -42.50 5.58
C ILE A 12 15.25 -42.41 5.22
N LEU A 13 14.40 -43.24 5.83
CA LEU A 13 12.96 -43.21 5.60
C LEU A 13 12.34 -41.88 6.05
N ILE A 14 12.74 -41.36 7.22
CA ILE A 14 12.27 -40.07 7.73
C ILE A 14 12.70 -38.92 6.80
N LEU A 15 13.94 -38.95 6.30
CA LEU A 15 14.46 -37.95 5.37
C LEU A 15 13.72 -37.97 4.02
N PHE A 16 13.37 -39.17 3.54
CA PHE A 16 12.65 -39.33 2.29
C PHE A 16 11.20 -38.82 2.39
N VAL A 17 10.52 -39.08 3.51
CA VAL A 17 9.15 -38.60 3.77
C VAL A 17 9.09 -37.07 3.89
N SER A 18 10.11 -36.44 4.49
CA SER A 18 10.16 -34.97 4.61
C SER A 18 10.40 -34.28 3.27
N PHE A 19 11.13 -34.90 2.34
CA PHE A 19 11.28 -34.40 0.96
C PHE A 19 10.00 -34.48 0.12
N LEU A 20 9.12 -35.43 0.41
CA LEU A 20 7.82 -35.57 -0.27
C LEU A 20 6.76 -34.55 0.23
N SER A 21 7.09 -33.78 1.26
CA SER A 21 6.17 -32.86 1.93
C SER A 21 6.25 -31.41 1.42
N SER A 22 6.82 -31.18 0.22
CA SER A 22 6.84 -29.87 -0.43
C SER A 22 5.43 -29.41 -0.79
N GLN A 23 4.70 -28.89 0.20
CA GLN A 23 3.44 -28.21 -0.03
C GLN A 23 3.73 -26.93 -0.80
N ASN A 24 3.02 -26.73 -1.92
CA ASN A 24 3.01 -25.47 -2.64
C ASN A 24 2.40 -24.43 -1.69
N ALA A 25 3.23 -23.59 -1.09
CA ALA A 25 2.75 -22.41 -0.40
C ALA A 25 2.25 -21.43 -1.46
N ALA A 26 0.93 -21.41 -1.67
CA ALA A 26 0.29 -20.37 -2.45
C ALA A 26 0.29 -19.09 -1.61
N ALA A 27 1.40 -18.34 -1.69
CA ALA A 27 1.42 -16.96 -1.25
C ALA A 27 0.60 -16.17 -2.28
N HIS A 28 -0.70 -16.03 -2.02
CA HIS A 28 -1.47 -15.00 -2.68
C HIS A 28 -1.03 -13.67 -2.07
N GLY A 29 -0.57 -12.73 -2.91
CA GLY A 29 -0.39 -11.35 -2.50
C GLY A 29 -1.72 -10.83 -1.97
N GLY A 30 -1.68 -10.05 -0.89
CA GLY A 30 -2.87 -9.49 -0.26
C GLY A 30 -3.77 -8.87 -1.33
N VAL A 31 -4.96 -9.42 -1.48
CA VAL A 31 -6.00 -8.80 -2.29
C VAL A 31 -6.59 -7.70 -1.42
N ALA A 32 -6.23 -6.45 -1.70
CA ALA A 32 -6.98 -5.31 -1.20
C ALA A 32 -8.37 -5.41 -1.85
N PHE A 33 -9.33 -5.92 -1.09
CA PHE A 33 -10.72 -6.05 -1.51
C PHE A 33 -11.59 -5.53 -0.37
N GLU A 34 -11.60 -4.21 -0.23
CA GLU A 34 -12.51 -3.51 0.67
C GLU A 34 -12.85 -2.15 0.02
N ASP A 35 -13.92 -2.16 -0.78
CA ASP A 35 -14.71 -1.01 -1.23
C ASP A 35 -13.93 0.28 -1.60
N ASP A 36 -13.00 0.27 -2.58
CA ASP A 36 -12.37 1.46 -3.22
C ASP A 36 -12.40 2.76 -2.38
N LEU A 37 -11.94 2.69 -1.13
CA LEU A 37 -12.18 3.75 -0.14
C LEU A 37 -11.40 5.03 -0.47
N CYS A 38 -10.30 4.88 -1.22
CA CYS A 38 -9.38 5.97 -1.52
C CYS A 38 -9.39 6.40 -2.99
N VAL A 39 -10.59 6.60 -3.57
CA VAL A 39 -10.71 7.17 -4.92
C VAL A 39 -10.80 8.69 -4.87
N ILE A 40 -9.94 9.37 -5.63
CA ILE A 40 -10.02 10.81 -5.87
C ILE A 40 -10.60 11.09 -7.25
N ASN A 41 -11.44 12.14 -7.34
CA ASN A 41 -12.02 12.59 -8.61
C ASN A 41 -11.27 13.85 -9.11
N ILE A 42 -10.85 13.83 -10.36
CA ILE A 42 -10.18 14.93 -11.08
C ILE A 42 -11.09 15.28 -12.25
N ASP A 43 -11.99 16.24 -12.06
CA ASP A 43 -13.10 16.50 -12.96
C ASP A 43 -13.96 15.23 -13.19
N PHE A 44 -13.97 14.68 -14.41
CA PHE A 44 -14.68 13.44 -14.75
C PHE A 44 -13.78 12.18 -14.72
N LEU A 45 -12.53 12.32 -14.27
CA LEU A 45 -11.54 11.25 -14.21
C LEU A 45 -11.32 10.80 -12.77
N GLN A 46 -10.84 9.57 -12.60
CA GLN A 46 -10.58 8.96 -11.31
C GLN A 46 -9.16 8.42 -11.19
N ALA A 47 -8.63 8.48 -9.97
CA ALA A 47 -7.37 7.84 -9.59
C ALA A 47 -7.50 7.22 -8.20
N HIS A 48 -6.82 6.11 -7.96
CA HIS A 48 -6.62 5.56 -6.63
C HIS A 48 -5.49 6.34 -5.96
N PHE A 49 -5.73 6.83 -4.75
CA PHE A 49 -4.79 7.61 -3.98
C PHE A 49 -4.55 6.93 -2.64
N THR A 50 -3.34 6.42 -2.43
CA THR A 50 -2.99 5.69 -1.21
C THR A 50 -1.76 6.31 -0.58
N VAL A 51 -1.74 6.33 0.75
CA VAL A 51 -0.61 6.80 1.55
C VAL A 51 -0.10 5.66 2.41
N PHE A 52 1.21 5.47 2.44
CA PHE A 52 1.90 4.50 3.29
C PHE A 52 2.84 5.20 4.27
N GLN A 53 2.99 4.64 5.48
CA GLN A 53 3.98 5.09 6.46
C GLN A 53 4.91 3.93 6.85
N PRO A 54 5.93 3.59 6.03
CA PRO A 54 6.67 2.33 6.17
C PRO A 54 7.45 2.18 7.49
N GLU A 55 7.73 3.28 8.18
CA GLU A 55 8.49 3.30 9.42
C GLU A 55 7.64 3.02 10.66
N THR A 56 6.34 3.36 10.62
CA THR A 56 5.45 3.27 11.79
C THR A 56 4.26 2.34 11.57
N ARG A 57 3.86 2.12 10.33
CA ARG A 57 2.66 1.36 9.93
C ARG A 57 2.92 0.30 8.86
N GLU A 58 4.18 -0.03 8.61
CA GLU A 58 4.60 -1.09 7.67
C GLU A 58 3.94 -0.95 6.28
N SER A 59 2.99 -1.82 5.95
CA SER A 59 2.28 -1.84 4.67
C SER A 59 0.81 -1.44 4.78
N ASP A 60 0.40 -0.82 5.90
CA ASP A 60 -0.96 -0.33 6.06
C ASP A 60 -1.24 0.82 5.06
N GLU A 61 -2.43 0.79 4.50
CA GLU A 61 -2.92 1.76 3.52
C GLU A 61 -3.79 2.82 4.19
N PHE A 62 -3.56 4.09 3.86
CA PHE A 62 -4.32 5.23 4.35
C PHE A 62 -4.82 6.10 3.19
N CYS A 63 -5.97 6.76 3.36
CA CYS A 63 -6.52 7.73 2.40
C CYS A 63 -6.19 9.18 2.85
N GLU A 64 -7.17 9.93 3.36
CA GLU A 64 -7.03 11.32 3.84
C GLU A 64 -6.50 11.42 5.29
N ASP A 65 -6.81 10.43 6.13
CA ASP A 65 -6.44 10.41 7.54
C ASP A 65 -5.15 9.63 7.78
N ILE A 66 -4.03 10.37 7.84
CA ILE A 66 -2.70 9.81 8.12
C ILE A 66 -2.42 9.90 9.62
N PRO A 67 -2.10 8.78 10.31
CA PRO A 67 -2.18 8.75 11.76
C PRO A 67 -0.91 9.21 12.50
N ASP A 68 0.27 9.14 11.86
CA ASP A 68 1.54 9.50 12.51
C ASP A 68 2.27 10.64 11.79
N VAL A 69 3.10 11.37 12.53
CA VAL A 69 4.09 12.29 11.95
C VAL A 69 5.35 11.48 11.61
N ALA A 70 5.38 10.90 10.42
CA ALA A 70 6.47 10.05 9.94
C ALA A 70 6.70 10.25 8.43
N ARG A 71 7.68 9.56 7.87
CA ARG A 71 7.88 9.52 6.42
C ARG A 71 6.66 8.87 5.75
N SER A 72 5.93 9.68 4.97
CA SER A 72 4.79 9.21 4.18
C SER A 72 5.15 9.07 2.72
N VAL A 73 4.67 7.99 2.09
CA VAL A 73 4.80 7.72 0.65
C VAL A 73 3.42 7.81 0.04
N PHE A 74 3.22 8.79 -0.83
CA PHE A 74 1.97 9.00 -1.56
C PHE A 74 2.05 8.28 -2.91
N VAL A 75 1.04 7.49 -3.22
CA VAL A 75 0.92 6.72 -4.46
C VAL A 75 -0.37 7.12 -5.16
N MET A 76 -0.25 7.48 -6.43
CA MET A 76 -1.38 7.83 -7.28
C MET A 76 -1.41 6.89 -8.47
N GLU A 77 -2.45 6.06 -8.56
CA GLU A 77 -2.68 5.12 -9.64
C GLU A 77 -3.85 5.62 -10.51
N TYR A 78 -3.58 5.91 -11.76
CA TYR A 78 -4.58 6.45 -12.67
C TYR A 78 -5.53 5.36 -13.18
N LEU A 79 -6.83 5.55 -13.00
CA LEU A 79 -7.86 4.64 -13.51
C LEU A 79 -8.22 4.90 -14.98
N HIS A 80 -7.84 6.07 -15.51
CA HIS A 80 -8.10 6.46 -16.88
C HIS A 80 -6.81 6.74 -17.64
N SER A 81 -6.73 6.26 -18.88
CA SER A 81 -5.56 6.46 -19.75
C SER A 81 -5.30 7.91 -20.14
N LEU A 82 -6.27 8.80 -19.94
CA LEU A 82 -6.13 10.23 -20.24
C LEU A 82 -5.32 10.99 -19.19
N LEU A 83 -5.36 10.58 -17.92
CA LEU A 83 -4.65 11.26 -16.83
C LEU A 83 -3.12 11.38 -17.05
N PRO A 84 -2.41 10.32 -17.53
CA PRO A 84 -0.98 10.45 -17.86
C PRO A 84 -0.66 11.48 -18.95
N GLU A 85 -1.61 11.82 -19.82
CA GLU A 85 -1.42 12.79 -20.91
C GLU A 85 -1.67 14.24 -20.46
N MET A 86 -2.21 14.42 -19.24
CA MET A 86 -2.54 15.71 -18.68
C MET A 86 -1.38 16.26 -17.83
N ALA A 87 -1.27 17.59 -17.79
CA ALA A 87 -0.39 18.25 -16.82
C ALA A 87 -1.09 18.27 -15.46
N ILE A 88 -0.64 17.41 -14.55
CA ILE A 88 -1.14 17.31 -13.18
C ILE A 88 -0.09 17.88 -12.23
N ASP A 89 -0.53 18.77 -11.34
CA ASP A 89 0.28 19.30 -10.24
C ASP A 89 -0.25 18.76 -8.91
N PHE A 90 0.67 18.35 -8.02
CA PHE A 90 0.34 17.82 -6.71
C PHE A 90 1.07 18.61 -5.64
N ARG A 91 0.30 19.21 -4.74
CA ARG A 91 0.81 20.13 -3.72
C ARG A 91 0.24 19.78 -2.36
N ILE A 92 1.10 19.76 -1.35
CA ILE A 92 0.71 19.63 0.06
C ILE A 92 0.86 21.00 0.69
N ILE A 93 -0.26 21.58 1.11
CA ILE A 93 -0.33 22.93 1.68
C ILE A 93 -0.86 22.83 3.10
N ARG A 94 -0.32 23.64 4.01
CA ARG A 94 -0.83 23.73 5.38
C ARG A 94 -2.16 24.46 5.39
N ASP A 95 -3.17 23.86 5.98
CA ASP A 95 -4.44 24.52 6.24
C ASP A 95 -4.27 25.56 7.37
N ILE A 96 -4.13 26.83 7.00
CA ILE A 96 -3.92 27.95 7.94
C ILE A 96 -5.24 28.55 8.43
N ASN A 97 -6.34 28.31 7.71
CA ASN A 97 -7.67 28.87 7.99
C ASN A 97 -8.64 27.83 8.56
N GLU A 98 -8.17 26.60 8.78
CA GLU A 98 -8.92 25.46 9.33
C GLU A 98 -10.19 25.13 8.51
N VAL A 99 -10.12 25.32 7.19
CA VAL A 99 -11.25 25.05 6.28
C VAL A 99 -11.44 23.55 6.04
N GLY A 100 -10.34 22.79 6.15
CA GLY A 100 -10.31 21.35 5.99
C GLY A 100 -10.89 20.89 4.64
N ARG A 101 -11.81 19.93 4.69
CA ARG A 101 -12.39 19.27 3.51
C ARG A 101 -13.29 20.18 2.67
N TYR A 102 -13.63 21.36 3.16
CA TYR A 102 -14.47 22.33 2.46
C TYR A 102 -13.68 23.44 1.76
N ALA A 103 -12.35 23.32 1.72
CA ALA A 103 -11.49 24.30 1.08
C ALA A 103 -11.86 24.50 -0.40
N THR A 104 -11.90 25.75 -0.80
CA THR A 104 -12.14 26.19 -2.18
C THR A 104 -10.83 26.70 -2.80
N LEU A 105 -10.85 26.93 -4.13
CA LEU A 105 -9.70 27.54 -4.80
C LEU A 105 -9.39 28.94 -4.25
N ASP A 106 -10.41 29.72 -3.87
CA ASP A 106 -10.22 31.04 -3.29
C ASP A 106 -9.50 30.96 -1.93
N ASP A 107 -9.81 29.94 -1.12
CA ASP A 107 -9.13 29.69 0.16
C ASP A 107 -7.65 29.36 -0.04
N VAL A 108 -7.34 28.58 -1.09
CA VAL A 108 -5.96 28.24 -1.45
C VAL A 108 -5.21 29.48 -1.92
N LEU A 109 -5.79 30.26 -2.83
CA LEU A 109 -5.17 31.47 -3.39
C LEU A 109 -4.97 32.59 -2.37
N ALA A 110 -5.70 32.58 -1.26
CA ALA A 110 -5.53 33.52 -0.16
C ALA A 110 -4.29 33.23 0.72
N ILE A 111 -3.60 32.11 0.52
CA ILE A 111 -2.39 31.77 1.26
C ILE A 111 -1.21 32.54 0.66
N ASP A 112 -0.52 33.34 1.48
CA ASP A 112 0.57 34.22 1.02
C ASP A 112 1.84 33.48 0.57
N ASP A 113 2.05 32.23 1.03
CA ASP A 113 3.27 31.44 0.82
C ASP A 113 2.97 30.16 0.02
N LEU A 114 2.67 30.35 -1.26
CA LEU A 114 2.38 29.26 -2.22
C LEU A 114 3.55 28.99 -3.17
N GLU A 115 4.79 29.42 -2.88
CA GLU A 115 5.96 29.14 -3.73
C GLU A 115 7.02 28.28 -3.05
#